data_AF-A0A7S0FUT1-F1
#
_entry.id   AF-A0A7S0FUT1-F1
#
_cell.length_a   1.000
_cell.length_b   1.000
_cell.length_c   1.000
_cell.angle_alpha   90.00
_cell.angle_beta   90.00
_cell.angle_gamma   90.00
#
_symmetry.space_group_name_H-M   'P 1'
#
loop_
_entity.id
_entity.type
_entity.pdbx_description
1 polymer ?
#
loop_
_entity_poly.entity_id
_entity_poly.type
_entity_poly.pdbx_seq_one_letter_code
_entity_poly.pdbx_strand_id
1 'polypeptide(L)'
;NDNGALNTLKGLEGLSTVRETLEIDRNTRLTSLQGLDGLISIGGNLHICYNDRLHTLKGLDGLISVGGNVEITDMPSLNTLQGLGGLISVGHLTIFANPNLNTLKGLESLTVAEGNVLFIKTGLTSLQGLEQLRVVEGFVAVEGNRHL
;
A
#
# COMPACT_ATOMS: atom_id res chain seq x y z
N ASN A 1 13.68 4.20 11.27
CA ASN A 1 13.07 2.86 11.38
C ASN A 1 12.80 2.65 12.86
N ASP A 2 11.56 2.92 13.28
CA ASP A 2 11.06 3.18 14.64
C ASP A 2 10.94 4.67 15.03
N ASN A 3 9.75 5.23 14.77
CA ASN A 3 9.30 6.46 15.43
C ASN A 3 7.99 6.19 16.17
N GLY A 4 8.04 5.38 17.23
CA GLY A 4 6.86 5.07 18.06
C GLY A 4 6.09 6.29 18.61
N ALA A 5 6.68 7.50 18.60
CA ALA A 5 6.00 8.74 18.98
C ALA A 5 5.33 9.49 17.81
N LEU A 6 5.73 9.21 16.56
CA LEU A 6 5.22 9.88 15.37
C LEU A 6 3.75 9.51 15.16
N ASN A 7 2.90 10.53 15.08
CA ASN A 7 1.46 10.38 14.96
C ASN A 7 0.87 11.10 13.74
N THR A 8 1.69 11.85 13.00
CA THR A 8 1.29 12.59 11.81
C THR A 8 2.47 12.76 10.85
N LEU A 9 2.17 12.88 9.55
CA LEU A 9 3.12 13.23 8.50
C LEU A 9 2.93 14.67 8.00
N LYS A 10 2.13 15.48 8.71
CA LYS A 10 1.99 16.91 8.45
C LYS A 10 3.36 17.59 8.43
N GLY A 11 3.55 18.50 7.49
CA GLY A 11 4.84 19.07 7.12
C GLY A 11 5.41 18.50 5.81
N LEU A 12 4.87 17.39 5.30
CA LEU A 12 5.26 16.82 4.00
C LEU A 12 4.31 17.19 2.86
N GLU A 13 3.36 18.11 3.06
CA GLU A 13 2.28 18.39 2.09
C GLU A 13 2.81 18.88 0.72
N GLY A 14 4.01 19.45 0.68
CA GLY A 14 4.68 19.88 -0.55
C GLY A 14 5.45 18.78 -1.28
N LEU A 15 5.53 17.56 -0.74
CA LEU A 15 6.28 16.46 -1.32
C LEU A 15 5.47 15.82 -2.46
N SER A 16 5.88 16.06 -3.70
CA SER A 16 5.22 15.49 -4.88
C SER A 16 5.90 14.22 -5.41
N THR A 17 7.18 14.01 -5.10
CA THR A 17 7.96 12.91 -5.65
C THR A 17 9.00 12.42 -4.66
N VAL A 18 9.13 11.11 -4.54
CA VAL A 18 10.27 10.45 -3.89
C VAL A 18 11.05 9.71 -4.98
N ARG A 19 12.33 10.01 -5.16
CA ARG A 19 13.11 9.41 -6.27
C ARG A 19 13.50 7.96 -5.99
N GLU A 20 13.74 7.63 -4.73
CA GLU A 20 14.15 6.31 -4.30
C GLU A 20 13.03 5.70 -3.45
N THR A 21 13.33 5.38 -2.19
CA THR A 21 12.41 4.69 -1.30
C THR A 21 11.68 5.65 -0.36
N LEU A 22 10.37 5.43 -0.19
CA LEU A 22 9.61 5.96 0.93
C LEU A 22 9.35 4.83 1.93
N GLU A 23 9.86 4.98 3.15
CA GLU A 23 9.72 4.01 4.22
C GLU A 23 8.90 4.60 5.38
N ILE A 24 7.75 3.99 5.66
CA ILE A 24 6.87 4.31 6.78
C ILE A 24 6.82 3.05 7.64
N ASP A 25 7.84 2.88 8.47
CA ASP A 25 8.08 1.66 9.23
C ASP A 25 8.03 1.90 10.74
N ARG A 26 7.30 1.03 11.46
CA ARG A 26 7.23 1.00 12.94
C ARG A 26 6.79 2.31 13.58
N ASN A 27 5.75 2.94 13.05
CA ASN A 27 5.12 4.12 13.67
C ASN A 27 3.81 3.70 14.33
N THR A 28 3.89 3.00 15.47
CA THR A 28 2.75 2.37 16.15
C THR A 28 1.67 3.35 16.63
N ARG A 29 1.97 4.66 16.66
CA ARG A 29 1.01 5.72 16.99
C ARG A 29 0.47 6.48 15.78
N LEU A 30 0.98 6.21 14.57
CA LEU A 30 0.51 6.84 13.34
C LEU A 30 -0.87 6.31 12.97
N THR A 31 -1.84 7.23 12.82
CA THR A 31 -3.23 6.88 12.51
C THR A 31 -3.66 7.32 11.11
N SER A 32 -2.84 8.10 10.41
CA SER A 32 -3.12 8.57 9.05
C SER A 32 -1.82 8.88 8.31
N LEU A 33 -1.84 8.77 6.98
CA LEU A 33 -0.77 9.21 6.08
C LEU A 33 -1.00 10.64 5.57
N GLN A 34 -2.01 11.36 6.09
CA GLN A 34 -2.26 12.76 5.76
C GLN A 34 -0.99 13.59 5.97
N GLY A 35 -0.71 14.44 4.99
CA GLY A 35 0.61 15.04 4.80
C GLY A 35 1.29 14.56 3.52
N LEU A 36 0.91 13.38 3.00
CA LEU A 36 1.42 12.87 1.72
C LEU A 36 0.44 13.07 0.56
N ASP A 37 -0.62 13.84 0.76
CA ASP A 37 -1.74 13.97 -0.20
C ASP A 37 -1.30 14.50 -1.58
N GLY A 38 -0.17 15.23 -1.63
CA GLY A 38 0.45 15.74 -2.85
C GLY A 38 1.42 14.77 -3.54
N LEU A 39 1.75 13.63 -2.93
CA LEU A 39 2.72 12.68 -3.45
C LEU A 39 2.16 11.95 -4.69
N ILE A 40 2.81 12.16 -5.83
CA ILE A 40 2.37 11.63 -7.13
C ILE A 40 3.15 10.39 -7.53
N SER A 41 4.44 10.32 -7.23
CA SER A 41 5.28 9.19 -7.68
C SER A 41 6.41 8.84 -6.72
N ILE A 42 6.73 7.55 -6.71
CA ILE A 42 7.88 6.99 -6.01
C ILE A 42 8.72 6.23 -7.05
N GLY A 43 9.97 6.62 -7.26
CA GLY A 43 10.84 5.99 -8.27
C GLY A 43 11.35 4.61 -7.84
N GLY A 44 11.56 4.42 -6.53
CA GLY A 44 11.95 3.14 -5.93
C GLY A 44 10.78 2.49 -5.19
N ASN A 45 11.03 2.05 -3.96
CA ASN A 45 10.07 1.26 -3.19
C ASN A 45 9.17 2.11 -2.29
N LEU A 46 7.95 1.65 -2.07
CA LEU A 46 7.07 2.13 -1.01
C LEU A 46 6.94 1.01 0.03
N HIS A 47 7.50 1.21 1.22
CA HIS A 47 7.38 0.27 2.33
C HIS A 47 6.50 0.87 3.43
N ILE A 48 5.39 0.21 3.74
CA ILE A 48 4.48 0.58 4.83
C ILE A 48 4.32 -0.65 5.72
N CYS A 49 5.13 -0.71 6.78
CA CYS A 49 5.28 -1.91 7.59
C CYS A 49 5.10 -1.60 9.09
N TYR A 50 4.49 -2.51 9.84
CA TYR A 50 4.40 -2.45 11.30
C TYR A 50 3.79 -1.13 11.87
N ASN A 51 2.78 -0.57 11.21
CA ASN A 51 2.05 0.61 11.71
C ASN A 51 0.68 0.18 12.25
N ASP A 52 0.67 -0.32 13.48
CA ASP A 52 -0.45 -1.05 14.09
C ASP A 52 -1.79 -0.30 14.15
N ARG A 53 -1.78 1.03 14.07
CA ARG A 53 -2.99 1.87 14.20
C ARG A 53 -3.47 2.48 12.88
N LEU A 54 -2.79 2.22 11.76
CA LEU A 54 -3.26 2.62 10.44
C LEU A 54 -4.38 1.68 9.99
N HIS A 55 -5.56 2.26 9.75
CA HIS A 55 -6.75 1.53 9.30
C HIS A 55 -6.93 1.56 7.77
N THR A 56 -6.38 2.59 7.14
CA THR A 56 -6.43 2.88 5.70
C THR A 56 -5.12 3.53 5.27
N LEU A 57 -4.90 3.69 3.97
CA LEU A 57 -3.75 4.39 3.38
C LEU A 57 -4.10 5.81 2.91
N LYS A 58 -5.25 6.37 3.34
CA LYS A 58 -5.66 7.75 3.04
C LYS A 58 -4.55 8.73 3.37
N GLY A 59 -4.33 9.66 2.45
CA GLY A 59 -3.13 10.49 2.37
C GLY A 59 -2.20 10.09 1.22
N LEU A 60 -2.38 8.91 0.61
CA LEU A 60 -1.70 8.54 -0.65
C LEU A 60 -2.59 8.71 -1.88
N ASP A 61 -3.74 9.39 -1.76
CA ASP A 61 -4.79 9.41 -2.78
C ASP A 61 -4.32 9.96 -4.14
N GLY A 62 -3.25 10.78 -4.14
CA GLY A 62 -2.60 11.31 -5.34
C GLY A 62 -1.52 10.41 -5.96
N LEU A 63 -1.12 9.31 -5.32
CA LEU A 63 -0.02 8.45 -5.77
C LEU A 63 -0.45 7.67 -7.02
N ILE A 64 0.24 7.95 -8.14
CA ILE A 64 -0.05 7.36 -9.45
C ILE A 64 0.85 6.17 -9.76
N SER A 65 2.12 6.23 -9.37
CA SER A 65 3.07 5.16 -9.70
C SER A 65 4.15 4.93 -8.65
N VAL A 66 4.54 3.66 -8.54
CA VAL A 66 5.69 3.21 -7.75
C VAL A 66 6.58 2.35 -8.64
N GLY A 67 7.80 2.80 -8.94
CA GLY A 67 8.71 2.08 -9.85
C GLY A 67 9.22 0.76 -9.28
N GLY A 68 9.31 0.65 -7.96
CA GLY A 68 9.74 -0.56 -7.25
C GLY A 68 8.59 -1.34 -6.61
N ASN A 69 8.87 -1.94 -5.47
CA ASN A 69 7.91 -2.71 -4.70
C ASN A 69 7.00 -1.78 -3.86
N VAL A 70 5.70 -1.97 -3.95
CA VAL A 70 4.74 -1.55 -2.92
C VAL A 70 4.62 -2.71 -1.94
N GLU A 71 5.23 -2.55 -0.78
CA GLU A 71 5.18 -3.52 0.32
C GLU A 71 4.30 -3.00 1.45
N ILE A 72 3.24 -3.73 1.76
CA ILE A 72 2.35 -3.46 2.88
C ILE A 72 2.30 -4.70 3.74
N THR A 73 2.98 -4.65 4.89
CA THR A 73 3.27 -5.85 5.68
C THR A 73 3.00 -5.65 7.17
N ASP A 74 2.40 -6.66 7.81
CA ASP A 74 2.18 -6.72 9.26
C ASP A 74 1.44 -5.48 9.80
N MET A 75 0.31 -5.15 9.19
CA MET A 75 -0.55 -4.01 9.54
C MET A 75 -1.86 -4.51 10.17
N PRO A 76 -1.87 -4.84 11.48
CA PRO A 76 -2.99 -5.57 12.10
C PRO A 76 -4.32 -4.82 12.09
N SER A 77 -4.34 -3.49 12.00
CA SER A 77 -5.59 -2.71 11.97
C SER A 77 -6.03 -2.29 10.56
N LEU A 78 -5.18 -2.52 9.54
CA LEU A 78 -5.46 -2.17 8.16
C LEU A 78 -6.60 -3.05 7.63
N ASN A 79 -7.70 -2.42 7.24
CA ASN A 79 -8.90 -3.13 6.77
C ASN A 79 -9.27 -2.83 5.31
N THR A 80 -8.63 -1.83 4.70
CA THR A 80 -8.81 -1.44 3.29
C THR A 80 -7.57 -0.74 2.75
N LEU A 81 -7.38 -0.76 1.43
CA LEU A 81 -6.32 -0.04 0.72
C LEU A 81 -6.76 1.35 0.24
N GLN A 82 -7.94 1.84 0.68
CA GLN A 82 -8.37 3.22 0.42
C GLN A 82 -7.24 4.19 0.71
N GLY A 83 -6.99 5.07 -0.26
CA GLY A 83 -5.78 5.87 -0.34
C GLY A 83 -4.90 5.50 -1.52
N LEU A 84 -4.99 4.29 -2.07
CA LEU A 84 -4.26 3.92 -3.30
C LEU A 84 -5.09 4.05 -4.58
N GLY A 85 -6.27 4.66 -4.52
CA GLY A 85 -7.24 4.65 -5.63
C GLY A 85 -6.74 5.34 -6.91
N GLY A 86 -5.68 6.15 -6.83
CA GLY A 86 -5.00 6.76 -7.97
C GLY A 86 -3.87 5.91 -8.56
N LEU A 87 -3.47 4.81 -7.92
CA LEU A 87 -2.31 4.02 -8.27
C LEU A 87 -2.58 3.22 -9.55
N ILE A 88 -1.86 3.53 -10.62
CA ILE A 88 -2.02 2.95 -11.96
C ILE A 88 -1.01 1.85 -12.21
N SER A 89 0.24 2.03 -11.76
CA SER A 89 1.33 1.09 -12.03
C SER A 89 2.26 0.89 -10.84
N VAL A 90 2.75 -0.34 -10.70
CA VAL A 90 3.75 -0.73 -9.71
C VAL A 90 4.84 -1.59 -10.35
N GLY A 91 6.04 -1.57 -9.79
CA GLY A 91 7.03 -2.60 -10.06
C GLY A 91 6.54 -3.94 -9.50
N HIS A 92 6.40 -4.04 -8.19
CA HIS A 92 5.85 -5.22 -7.51
C HIS A 92 4.74 -4.79 -6.54
N LEU A 93 3.77 -5.67 -6.30
CA LEU A 93 2.78 -5.49 -5.25
C LEU A 93 2.86 -6.64 -4.26
N THR A 94 3.26 -6.36 -3.03
CA THR A 94 3.34 -7.33 -1.95
C THR A 94 2.47 -6.89 -0.79
N ILE A 95 1.41 -7.67 -0.52
CA ILE A 95 0.55 -7.49 0.65
C ILE A 95 0.62 -8.76 1.48
N PHE A 96 1.29 -8.66 2.62
CA PHE A 96 1.62 -9.82 3.46
C PHE A 96 1.19 -9.61 4.91
N ALA A 97 0.61 -10.66 5.53
CA ALA A 97 0.30 -10.68 6.95
C ALA A 97 -0.55 -9.49 7.44
N ASN A 98 -1.59 -9.14 6.68
CA ASN A 98 -2.57 -8.11 7.04
C ASN A 98 -3.92 -8.76 7.36
N PRO A 99 -4.09 -9.36 8.55
CA PRO A 99 -5.20 -10.28 8.83
C PRO A 99 -6.59 -9.63 8.77
N ASN A 100 -6.69 -8.32 9.00
CA ASN A 100 -7.96 -7.59 8.95
C ASN A 100 -8.25 -6.95 7.59
N LEU A 101 -7.31 -7.00 6.64
CA LEU A 101 -7.49 -6.51 5.28
C LEU A 101 -8.41 -7.45 4.51
N ASN A 102 -9.68 -7.08 4.40
CA ASN A 102 -10.73 -7.92 3.83
C ASN A 102 -11.18 -7.53 2.41
N THR A 103 -10.66 -6.40 1.90
CA THR A 103 -10.99 -5.90 0.56
C THR A 103 -9.76 -5.30 -0.12
N LEU A 104 -9.72 -5.38 -1.46
CA LEU A 104 -8.76 -4.66 -2.30
C LEU A 104 -9.30 -3.31 -2.78
N LYS A 105 -10.42 -2.83 -2.22
CA LYS A 105 -10.89 -1.46 -2.41
C LYS A 105 -9.75 -0.48 -2.13
N GLY A 106 -9.46 0.38 -3.09
CA GLY A 106 -8.26 1.20 -3.18
C GLY A 106 -7.31 0.79 -4.32
N LEU A 107 -7.46 -0.36 -4.97
CA LEU A 107 -6.64 -0.74 -6.13
C LEU A 107 -7.38 -0.67 -7.47
N GLU A 108 -8.57 -0.05 -7.52
CA GLU A 108 -9.48 -0.09 -8.66
C GLU A 108 -8.89 0.52 -9.95
N SER A 109 -7.85 1.34 -9.83
CA SER A 109 -7.13 1.96 -10.94
C SER A 109 -5.86 1.21 -11.37
N LEU A 110 -5.44 0.18 -10.61
CA LEU A 110 -4.20 -0.54 -10.89
C LEU A 110 -4.34 -1.32 -12.19
N THR A 111 -3.49 -1.03 -13.17
CA THR A 111 -3.53 -1.65 -14.50
C THR A 111 -2.34 -2.54 -14.80
N VAL A 112 -1.17 -2.21 -14.24
CA VAL A 112 0.10 -2.88 -14.54
C VAL A 112 0.88 -3.16 -13.26
N ALA A 113 1.36 -4.39 -13.12
CA ALA A 113 2.48 -4.74 -12.27
C ALA A 113 3.62 -5.29 -13.15
N GLU A 114 4.77 -4.63 -13.15
CA GLU A 114 5.95 -5.06 -13.94
C GLU A 114 6.63 -6.32 -13.38
N GLY A 115 6.23 -6.74 -12.19
CA GLY A 115 6.77 -7.87 -11.47
C GLY A 115 5.67 -8.71 -10.85
N ASN A 116 5.89 -9.14 -9.61
CA ASN A 116 4.99 -10.07 -8.94
C ASN A 116 3.85 -9.35 -8.23
N VAL A 117 2.71 -10.01 -8.13
CA VAL A 117 1.56 -9.60 -7.32
C VAL A 117 1.28 -10.68 -6.29
N LEU A 118 1.50 -10.36 -5.02
CA LEU A 118 1.42 -11.30 -3.91
C LEU A 118 0.40 -10.82 -2.88
N PHE A 119 -0.64 -11.62 -2.63
CA PHE A 119 -1.60 -11.42 -1.54
C PHE A 119 -1.53 -12.63 -0.62
N ILE A 120 -0.84 -12.48 0.51
CA ILE A 120 -0.49 -13.61 1.37
C ILE A 120 -0.91 -13.33 2.82
N LYS A 121 -1.58 -14.29 3.46
CA LYS A 121 -2.02 -14.21 4.88
C LYS A 121 -2.82 -12.93 5.18
N THR A 122 -3.80 -12.63 4.33
CA THR A 122 -4.74 -11.51 4.51
C THR A 122 -6.13 -12.01 4.90
N GLY A 123 -7.02 -11.07 5.26
CA GLY A 123 -8.43 -11.34 5.52
C GLY A 123 -9.34 -11.28 4.28
N LEU A 124 -8.78 -11.23 3.07
CA LEU A 124 -9.52 -11.00 1.82
C LEU A 124 -10.63 -12.03 1.62
N THR A 125 -11.80 -11.55 1.18
CA THR A 125 -12.95 -12.38 0.82
C THR A 125 -13.24 -12.40 -0.68
N SER A 126 -12.60 -11.52 -1.44
CA SER A 126 -12.67 -11.46 -2.90
C SER A 126 -11.44 -10.72 -3.44
N LEU A 127 -11.23 -10.82 -4.75
CA LEU A 127 -10.25 -10.00 -5.47
C LEU A 127 -10.89 -8.74 -6.09
N GLN A 128 -12.09 -8.37 -5.63
CA GLN A 128 -12.78 -7.16 -6.07
C GLN A 128 -11.92 -5.94 -5.71
N GLY A 129 -11.71 -5.06 -6.68
CA GLY A 129 -10.73 -3.98 -6.65
C GLY A 129 -9.59 -4.15 -7.65
N LEU A 130 -9.41 -5.33 -8.27
CA LEU A 130 -8.41 -5.56 -9.32
C LEU A 130 -9.00 -5.66 -10.73
N GLU A 131 -10.23 -5.18 -10.94
CA GLU A 131 -10.94 -5.31 -12.22
C GLU A 131 -10.23 -4.60 -13.38
N GLN A 132 -9.34 -3.66 -13.10
CA GLN A 132 -8.53 -2.96 -14.08
C GLN A 132 -7.13 -3.54 -14.30
N LEU A 133 -6.69 -4.51 -13.49
CA LEU A 133 -5.38 -5.13 -13.68
C LEU A 133 -5.36 -5.90 -15.01
N ARG A 134 -4.43 -5.53 -15.90
CA ARG A 134 -4.30 -6.12 -17.25
C ARG A 134 -3.00 -6.88 -17.42
N VAL A 135 -1.93 -6.40 -16.80
CA VAL A 135 -0.58 -6.92 -17.00
C VAL A 135 0.05 -7.24 -15.65
N VAL A 136 0.55 -8.47 -15.54
CA VAL A 136 1.49 -8.91 -14.51
C VAL A 136 2.58 -9.66 -15.25
N GLU A 137 3.77 -9.07 -15.36
CA GLU A 137 4.89 -9.69 -16.09
C GLU A 137 5.55 -10.81 -15.28
N GLY A 138 5.45 -10.73 -13.94
CA GLY A 138 5.89 -11.78 -13.03
C GLY A 138 4.80 -12.84 -12.81
N PHE A 139 4.73 -13.34 -11.58
CA PHE A 139 3.67 -14.26 -11.17
C PHE A 139 2.67 -13.62 -10.21
N VAL A 140 1.48 -14.21 -10.16
CA VAL A 140 0.46 -13.87 -9.16
C VAL A 140 0.40 -15.01 -8.14
N ALA A 141 0.47 -14.68 -6.85
CA ALA A 141 0.24 -15.64 -5.77
C ALA A 141 -0.79 -15.11 -4.78
N VAL A 142 -1.74 -15.97 -4.44
CA VAL A 142 -2.83 -15.69 -3.51
C VAL A 142 -2.90 -16.84 -2.51
N GLU A 143 -2.25 -16.68 -1.35
CA GLU A 143 -1.97 -17.79 -0.44
C GLU A 143 -2.33 -17.48 1.01
N GLY A 144 -2.88 -18.46 1.73
CA GLY A 144 -3.18 -18.30 3.16
C GLY A 144 -4.25 -17.25 3.48
N ASN A 145 -5.06 -16.82 2.49
CA ASN A 145 -6.19 -15.92 2.67
C ASN A 145 -7.43 -16.76 3.05
N ARG A 146 -7.66 -16.92 4.35
CA ARG A 146 -8.58 -17.95 4.89
C ARG A 146 -10.06 -17.73 4.56
N HIS A 147 -10.41 -16.56 4.03
CA HIS A 147 -11.79 -16.16 3.78
C HIS A 147 -12.13 -15.98 2.29
N LEU A 148 -11.17 -16.25 1.39
CA LEU A 148 -11.30 -16.12 -0.06
C LEU A 148 -11.91 -17.37 -0.71
#